data_AF-A0A8X6YLP5-F1
#
_entry.id   AF-A0A8X6YLP5-F1
#
_cell.length_a   1.000
_cell.length_b   1.000
_cell.length_c   1.000
_cell.angle_alpha   90.00
_cell.angle_beta   90.00
_cell.angle_gamma   90.00
#
_symmetry.space_group_name_H-M   'P 1'
#
loop_
_entity.id
_entity.type
_entity.pdbx_description
1 polymer ?
#
loop_
_entity_poly.entity_id
_entity_poly.type
_entity_poly.pdbx_seq_one_letter_code
_entity_poly.pdbx_strand_id
1 'polypeptide(L)'
;MSVRVEGLKPSLTAPYQGPFEVLSRTDKHFTIKINDRTFTISIDRLKPAFLLNDTNSTKEPFPVQKSNHPVVLPPRLDQNVPIPASTRSGRKVRINPKYL
;
A
#
# COMPACT_ATOMS: atom_id res chain seq x y z
N MET A 1 0.85 -3.39 14.13
CA MET A 1 1.38 -4.34 13.13
C MET A 1 0.28 -5.28 12.68
N SER A 2 0.25 -5.69 11.42
CA SER A 2 -0.69 -6.71 10.91
C SER A 2 -0.06 -8.08 10.85
N VAL A 3 -0.83 -9.13 11.16
CA VAL A 3 -0.34 -10.51 11.28
C VAL A 3 -0.85 -11.34 10.13
N ARG A 4 0.04 -12.06 9.46
CA ARG A 4 -0.29 -12.99 8.39
C ARG A 4 -1.07 -14.19 8.94
N VAL A 5 -2.18 -14.51 8.28
CA VAL A 5 -2.97 -15.72 8.58
C VAL A 5 -2.37 -16.89 7.81
N GLU A 6 -1.97 -17.95 8.52
CA GLU A 6 -1.40 -19.16 7.94
C GLU A 6 -2.44 -20.26 7.78
N GLY A 7 -2.22 -21.15 6.82
CA GLY A 7 -3.07 -22.32 6.55
C GLY A 7 -4.08 -22.12 5.43
N LEU A 8 -4.93 -23.14 5.23
CA LEU A 8 -5.99 -23.12 4.21
C LEU A 8 -7.10 -22.16 4.64
N LYS A 9 -7.34 -21.15 3.82
CA LYS A 9 -8.37 -20.14 4.03
C LYS A 9 -9.43 -20.19 2.92
N PRO A 10 -10.68 -19.84 3.22
CA PRO A 10 -11.70 -19.64 2.20
C PRO A 10 -11.25 -18.60 1.16
N SER A 11 -11.76 -18.74 -0.06
CA SER A 11 -11.58 -17.77 -1.13
C SER A 11 -11.94 -16.36 -0.67
N LEU A 12 -11.17 -15.37 -1.13
CA LEU A 12 -11.34 -13.94 -0.81
C LEU A 12 -11.12 -13.55 0.66
N THR A 13 -10.53 -14.42 1.49
CA THR A 13 -10.15 -14.05 2.86
C THR A 13 -8.87 -13.21 2.88
N ALA A 14 -8.87 -12.12 3.64
CA ALA A 14 -7.72 -11.23 3.79
C ALA A 14 -6.48 -12.01 4.29
N PRO A 15 -5.29 -11.82 3.68
CA PRO A 15 -4.08 -12.54 4.08
C PRO A 15 -3.49 -12.07 5.41
N TYR A 16 -3.86 -10.87 5.87
CA TYR A 16 -3.41 -10.31 7.14
C TYR A 16 -4.62 -9.89 7.97
N GLN A 17 -4.52 -10.12 9.26
CA GLN A 17 -5.50 -9.67 10.24
C GLN A 17 -4.97 -8.45 10.97
N GLY A 18 -5.87 -7.45 11.11
CA GLY A 18 -5.83 -6.35 12.07
C GLY A 18 -4.59 -5.46 12.05
N PRO A 19 -4.69 -4.21 12.52
CA PRO A 19 -3.59 -3.56 13.20
C PRO A 19 -3.60 -4.00 14.67
N PHE A 20 -2.62 -4.78 15.09
CA PHE A 20 -2.42 -5.13 16.51
C PHE A 20 -1.41 -4.22 17.17
N GLU A 21 -1.63 -3.97 18.45
CA GLU A 21 -0.70 -3.28 19.34
C GLU A 21 0.56 -4.12 19.54
N VAL A 22 1.72 -3.47 19.45
CA VAL A 22 3.02 -4.08 19.71
C VAL A 22 3.44 -3.70 21.12
N LEU A 23 3.67 -4.70 21.97
CA LEU A 23 4.13 -4.50 23.36
C LEU A 23 5.66 -4.48 23.45
N SER A 24 6.34 -5.33 22.68
CA SER A 24 7.81 -5.36 22.63
C SER A 24 8.33 -5.81 21.26
N ARG A 25 9.58 -5.45 20.97
CA ARG A 25 10.26 -5.76 19.71
C ARG A 25 11.67 -6.28 19.99
N THR A 26 12.04 -7.33 19.28
CA THR A 26 13.40 -7.88 19.17
C THR A 26 13.77 -7.98 17.69
N ASP A 27 15.03 -8.31 17.39
CA ASP A 27 15.56 -8.43 16.02
C ASP A 27 14.87 -9.48 15.17
N LYS A 28 14.24 -10.49 15.78
CA LYS A 28 13.60 -11.62 15.07
C LYS A 28 12.12 -11.83 15.43
N HIS A 29 11.66 -11.21 16.51
CA HIS A 29 10.33 -11.44 17.06
C HIS A 29 9.70 -10.16 17.59
N PHE A 30 8.37 -10.14 17.62
CA PHE A 30 7.57 -9.08 18.23
C PHE A 30 6.57 -9.73 19.18
N THR A 31 6.35 -9.12 20.33
CA THR A 31 5.22 -9.46 21.21
C THR A 31 4.09 -8.49 20.93
N ILE A 32 2.93 -9.02 20.55
CA ILE A 32 1.74 -8.24 20.20
C ILE A 32 0.55 -8.63 21.09
N LYS A 33 -0.39 -7.70 21.25
CA LYS A 33 -1.62 -7.91 22.00
C LYS A 33 -2.78 -8.23 21.04
N ILE A 34 -3.40 -9.40 21.19
CA ILE A 34 -4.60 -9.83 20.46
C ILE A 34 -5.63 -10.29 21.49
N ASN A 35 -6.80 -9.67 21.53
CA ASN A 35 -7.91 -10.03 22.45
C ASN A 35 -7.43 -10.19 23.92
N ASP A 36 -6.69 -9.19 24.41
CA ASP A 36 -6.06 -9.16 25.74
C ASP A 36 -5.05 -10.26 26.07
N ARG A 37 -4.68 -11.07 25.08
CA ARG A 37 -3.61 -12.05 25.19
C ARG A 37 -2.38 -11.60 24.43
N THR A 38 -1.22 -11.95 24.96
CA THR A 38 0.06 -11.63 24.36
C THR A 38 0.56 -12.78 23.50
N PHE A 39 0.98 -12.48 22.27
CA PHE A 39 1.52 -13.45 21.34
C PHE A 39 2.90 -13.00 20.85
N THR A 40 3.84 -13.93 20.81
CA THR A 40 5.16 -13.70 20.22
C THR A 40 5.19 -14.22 18.78
N ILE A 41 5.48 -13.34 17.82
CA ILE A 41 5.42 -13.62 16.38
C ILE A 41 6.73 -13.25 15.72
N SER A 42 7.23 -14.08 14.80
CA SER A 42 8.39 -13.79 13.97
C SER A 42 8.13 -12.64 12.99
N ILE A 43 9.19 -11.92 12.64
CA ILE A 43 9.10 -10.77 11.72
C ILE A 43 8.51 -11.15 10.36
N ASP A 44 8.79 -12.36 9.87
CA ASP A 44 8.34 -12.82 8.55
C ASP A 44 6.82 -12.90 8.41
N ARG A 45 6.11 -13.01 9.54
CA ARG A 45 4.63 -13.08 9.57
C ARG A 45 3.99 -11.72 9.86
N LEU A 46 4.77 -10.65 9.97
CA LEU A 46 4.29 -9.32 10.30
C LEU A 46 4.41 -8.37 9.13
N LYS A 47 3.44 -7.47 9.03
CA LYS A 47 3.46 -6.34 8.09
C LYS A 47 3.24 -5.04 8.88
N PRO A 48 3.96 -3.96 8.55
CA PRO A 48 3.65 -2.64 9.10
C PRO A 48 2.20 -2.27 8.80
N ALA A 49 1.52 -1.76 9.83
CA ALA A 49 0.15 -1.28 9.73
C ALA A 49 0.17 0.25 9.72
N PHE A 50 -0.47 0.83 8.71
CA PHE A 50 -0.65 2.27 8.63
C PHE A 50 -1.94 2.63 9.36
N LEU A 51 -1.82 3.44 10.40
CA LEU A 51 -2.96 4.03 11.09
C LEU A 51 -3.17 5.43 10.51
N LEU A 52 -4.40 5.75 10.11
CA LEU A 52 -4.76 7.14 9.83
C LEU A 52 -4.93 7.82 11.19
N ASN A 53 -4.00 8.70 11.55
CA ASN A 53 -4.21 9.59 12.68
C ASN A 53 -5.19 10.67 12.24
N ASP A 54 -6.36 10.76 12.87
CA ASP A 54 -7.39 11.78 12.58
C ASP A 54 -7.02 13.20 13.07
N THR A 55 -5.75 13.42 13.41
CA THR A 55 -5.27 14.74 13.80
C THR A 55 -4.79 15.48 12.55
N ASN A 56 -5.35 16.66 12.29
CA ASN A 56 -4.82 17.71 11.40
C ASN A 56 -3.39 18.15 11.81
N SER A 57 -2.44 17.24 11.81
CA SER A 57 -1.02 17.54 11.97
C SER A 57 -0.41 17.46 10.59
N THR A 58 -0.09 18.64 10.06
CA THR A 58 0.77 18.89 8.91
C THR A 58 1.63 17.70 8.56
N LYS A 59 1.34 17.07 7.42
CA LYS A 59 2.19 16.04 6.84
C LYS A 59 3.53 16.69 6.54
N GLU A 60 4.52 16.47 7.40
CA GLU A 60 5.92 16.60 7.00
C GLU A 60 6.07 15.81 5.69
N PRO A 61 6.55 16.46 4.60
CA PRO A 61 6.71 15.78 3.34
C PRO A 61 7.68 14.63 3.58
N PHE A 62 7.29 13.43 3.10
CA PHE A 62 8.14 12.25 3.02
C PHE A 62 9.58 12.65 2.71
N PRO A 63 10.60 12.10 3.39
CA PRO A 63 11.98 12.45 3.10
C PRO A 63 12.21 12.19 1.62
N VAL A 64 12.32 13.27 0.85
CA VAL A 64 12.76 13.23 -0.53
C VAL A 64 14.16 12.68 -0.45
N GLN A 65 14.29 11.37 -0.69
CA GLN A 65 15.57 10.77 -0.95
C GLN A 65 16.14 11.57 -2.11
N LYS A 66 17.14 12.41 -1.84
CA LYS A 66 17.95 13.05 -2.88
C LYS A 66 18.72 11.94 -3.57
N SER A 67 18.03 11.21 -4.44
CA SER A 67 18.69 10.37 -5.41
C SER A 67 19.25 11.32 -6.46
N ASN A 68 20.57 11.28 -6.66
CA ASN A 68 21.26 12.04 -7.70
C ASN A 68 20.95 11.51 -9.11
N HIS A 69 19.78 10.92 -9.31
CA HIS A 69 19.34 10.48 -10.63
C HIS A 69 18.71 11.67 -11.35
N PRO A 70 19.18 12.03 -12.55
CA PRO A 70 18.50 13.05 -13.34
C PRO A 70 17.07 12.59 -13.55
N VAL A 71 16.11 13.39 -13.09
CA VAL A 71 14.71 13.21 -13.43
C VAL A 71 14.62 13.47 -14.93
N VAL A 72 14.73 12.42 -15.73
CA VAL A 72 14.36 12.47 -17.14
C VAL A 72 12.84 12.62 -17.14
N LEU A 73 12.35 13.87 -17.20
CA LEU A 73 10.99 14.12 -17.64
C LEU A 73 10.83 13.37 -18.97
N PRO A 74 9.76 12.58 -19.17
CA PRO A 74 9.47 12.08 -20.50
C PRO A 74 9.40 13.29 -21.44
N PRO A 75 10.01 13.21 -22.65
CA PRO A 75 9.90 14.30 -23.62
C PRO A 75 8.41 14.61 -23.79
N ARG A 76 8.06 15.90 -23.65
CA ARG A 76 6.72 16.37 -23.99
C ARG A 76 6.50 16.00 -25.45
N LEU A 77 5.72 14.95 -25.68
CA LEU A 77 5.22 14.67 -27.01
C LEU A 77 4.30 15.82 -27.38
N ASP A 78 4.59 16.44 -28.52
CA ASP A 78 3.92 17.60 -29.06
C ASP A 78 2.39 17.48 -28.97
N GLN A 79 1.74 18.58 -28.60
CA GLN A 79 0.32 18.69 -28.21
C GLN A 79 -0.71 18.41 -29.34
N ASN A 80 -0.38 17.64 -30.37
CA ASN A 80 -1.28 17.42 -31.52
C ASN A 80 -1.60 15.95 -31.83
N VAL A 81 -1.41 15.03 -30.88
CA VAL A 81 -1.84 13.64 -31.02
C VAL A 81 -3.06 13.37 -30.13
N PRO A 82 -4.23 12.96 -30.69
CA PRO A 82 -5.36 12.55 -29.88
C PRO A 82 -4.96 11.36 -29.01
N ILE A 83 -4.94 11.55 -27.68
CA ILE A 83 -4.66 10.46 -26.74
C ILE A 83 -5.83 9.46 -26.86
N PRO A 84 -5.58 8.19 -27.25
CA PRO A 84 -6.65 7.20 -27.26
C PRO A 84 -7.15 6.99 -25.83
N ALA A 85 -8.47 7.16 -25.62
CA ALA A 85 -9.08 6.91 -24.32
C ALA A 85 -8.70 5.49 -23.87
N SER A 86 -7.95 5.38 -22.79
CA SER A 86 -7.46 4.09 -22.29
C SER A 86 -7.90 3.91 -20.85
N THR A 87 -8.30 2.69 -20.49
CA THR A 87 -8.59 2.36 -19.09
C THR A 87 -7.29 2.32 -18.28
N ARG A 88 -7.43 2.29 -16.95
CA ARG A 88 -6.32 2.16 -15.99
C ARG A 88 -5.39 0.96 -16.26
N SER A 89 -5.87 -0.08 -16.96
CA SER A 89 -5.07 -1.25 -17.35
C SER A 89 -4.41 -1.15 -18.74
N GLY A 90 -4.49 0.01 -19.40
CA GLY A 90 -3.94 0.20 -20.75
C GLY A 90 -4.86 -0.29 -21.89
N ARG A 91 -6.12 -0.64 -21.60
CA ARG A 91 -7.05 -1.09 -22.64
C ARG A 91 -7.54 0.10 -23.45
N LYS A 92 -7.28 0.09 -24.76
CA LYS A 92 -7.85 1.05 -25.71
C LYS A 92 -9.39 0.98 -25.68
N VAL A 93 -10.04 2.08 -25.33
CA VAL A 93 -11.49 2.24 -25.30
C VAL A 93 -11.93 2.93 -26.57
N ARG A 94 -12.88 2.32 -27.28
CA ARG A 94 -13.57 2.95 -28.39
C ARG A 94 -14.90 3.52 -27.85
N ILE A 95 -15.02 4.84 -27.84
CA ILE A 95 -16.26 5.51 -27.44
C ILE A 95 -17.23 5.48 -28.62
N ASN A 96 -18.46 5.01 -28.39
CA ASN A 96 -19.51 5.03 -29.40
C ASN A 96 -20.20 6.42 -29.38
N PRO A 97 -20.23 7.17 -30.49
CA PRO A 97 -20.78 8.53 -30.52
C PRO A 97 -22.30 8.59 -30.30
N LYS A 98 -22.99 7.46 -30.36
CA LYS A 98 -24.43 7.36 -30.04
C LYS A 98 -24.75 7.64 -28.57
N TYR A 99 -23.75 7.59 -27.68
CA TYR A 99 -23.91 7.80 -26.23
C TYR A 99 -23.22 9.06 -25.73
N LEU A 100 -22.90 10.00 -26.64
CA LEU A 100 -22.44 11.35 -26.34
C LEU A 100 -23.57 12.35 -26.57
#